data_AF-A0A250E5Y4-F1
#
_entry.id   AF-A0A250E5Y4-F1
#
_cell.length_a   1.000
_cell.length_b   1.000
_cell.length_c   1.000
_cell.angle_alpha   90.00
_cell.angle_beta   90.00
_cell.angle_gamma   90.00
#
_symmetry.space_group_name_H-M   'P 1'
#
loop_
_entity.id
_entity.type
_entity.pdbx_description
1 polymer ?
#
loop_
_entity_poly.entity_id
_entity_poly.type
_entity_poly.pdbx_seq_one_letter_code
_entity_poly.pdbx_strand_id
1 'polypeptide(L)'
;MKIKFEKYGLSPEKLEYMKRFNLKLDKRTTRNLINAHQTAEISTEMICKLEEKINFNLPKDYFDFLLKQNGGIPSKSRIKSKVIDHFLSLKSDYKYNSIVDLLEEFASKGLPIATDPSGNYFLMKNDGKIYYFDHNSGEIDEKSGILAKNFTDLLENLK
;
A
#
# COMPACT_ATOMS: atom_id res chain seq x y z
N MET A 1 -3.76 4.41 -20.33
CA MET A 1 -4.66 5.20 -19.46
C MET A 1 -3.95 5.39 -18.12
N LYS A 2 -3.74 6.62 -17.65
CA LYS A 2 -2.90 6.89 -16.46
C LYS A 2 -3.72 6.68 -15.18
N ILE A 3 -3.29 5.78 -14.29
CA ILE A 3 -3.92 5.59 -12.97
C ILE A 3 -3.67 6.83 -12.12
N LYS A 4 -4.74 7.33 -11.50
CA LYS A 4 -4.70 8.37 -10.47
C LYS A 4 -4.70 7.73 -9.09
N PHE A 5 -4.09 8.40 -8.13
CA PHE A 5 -4.03 7.97 -6.74
C PHE A 5 -4.53 9.09 -5.84
N GLU A 6 -5.41 8.75 -4.91
CA GLU A 6 -5.77 9.61 -3.79
C GLU A 6 -4.88 9.30 -2.59
N LYS A 7 -4.56 10.31 -1.77
CA LYS A 7 -3.81 10.07 -0.53
C LYS A 7 -4.65 9.22 0.42
N TYR A 8 -4.02 8.24 1.04
CA TYR A 8 -4.68 7.43 2.05
C TYR A 8 -4.97 8.26 3.31
N GLY A 9 -6.11 8.04 3.97
CA GLY A 9 -6.51 8.75 5.19
C GLY A 9 -7.77 9.60 5.01
N LEU A 10 -7.94 10.59 5.89
CA LEU A 10 -9.08 11.51 5.88
C LEU A 10 -8.67 12.88 5.36
N SER A 11 -9.15 13.23 4.17
CA SER A 11 -9.02 14.57 3.61
C SER A 11 -9.97 15.56 4.31
N PRO A 12 -9.72 16.88 4.23
CA PRO A 12 -10.62 17.90 4.74
C PRO A 12 -12.06 17.76 4.21
N GLU A 13 -12.21 17.46 2.91
CA GLU A 13 -13.51 17.29 2.26
C GLU A 13 -14.25 16.07 2.81
N LYS A 14 -13.53 14.96 3.04
CA LYS A 14 -14.11 13.74 3.61
C LYS A 14 -14.55 13.94 5.06
N LEU A 15 -13.78 14.71 5.84
CA LEU A 15 -14.19 15.12 7.19
C LEU A 15 -15.45 15.97 7.19
N GLU A 16 -15.56 16.93 6.28
CA GLU A 16 -16.73 17.79 6.15
C GLU A 16 -17.97 16.98 5.75
N TYR A 17 -17.82 16.07 4.78
CA TYR A 17 -18.86 15.11 4.42
C TYR A 17 -19.32 14.29 5.63
N MET A 18 -18.40 13.69 6.38
CA MET A 18 -18.74 12.91 7.58
C MET A 18 -19.51 13.74 8.61
N LYS A 19 -19.08 14.99 8.86
CA LYS A 19 -19.78 15.91 9.76
C LYS A 19 -21.21 16.19 9.29
N ARG A 20 -21.41 16.41 7.98
CA ARG A 20 -22.73 16.69 7.39
C ARG A 20 -23.72 15.54 7.55
N PHE A 21 -23.24 14.29 7.51
CA PHE A 21 -24.08 13.10 7.64
C PHE A 21 -24.05 12.48 9.06
N ASN A 22 -23.58 13.24 10.06
CA ASN A 22 -23.45 12.81 11.45
C ASN A 22 -22.64 11.50 11.63
N LEU A 23 -21.75 11.19 10.69
CA LEU A 23 -20.83 10.07 10.79
C LEU A 23 -19.65 10.48 11.68
N LYS A 24 -19.39 9.70 12.73
CA LYS A 24 -18.31 9.98 13.68
C LYS A 24 -17.47 8.73 13.90
N LEU A 25 -16.16 8.90 13.77
CA LEU A 25 -15.17 7.95 14.27
C LEU A 25 -14.71 8.42 15.65
N ASP A 26 -14.03 7.54 16.40
CA ASP A 26 -13.40 7.97 17.63
C ASP A 26 -12.31 9.03 17.37
N LYS A 27 -12.00 9.82 18.39
CA LYS A 27 -11.07 10.95 18.30
C LYS A 27 -9.66 10.51 17.87
N ARG A 28 -9.20 9.34 18.33
CA ARG A 28 -7.86 8.84 18.05
C ARG A 28 -7.77 8.39 16.59
N THR A 29 -8.72 7.59 16.13
CA THR A 29 -8.78 7.13 14.73
C THR A 29 -8.89 8.31 13.77
N THR A 30 -9.74 9.29 14.09
CA THR A 30 -9.87 10.51 13.28
C THR A 30 -8.54 11.25 13.17
N ARG A 31 -7.84 11.48 14.30
CA ARG A 31 -6.53 12.15 14.30
C ARG A 31 -5.50 11.38 13.48
N ASN A 32 -5.41 10.07 13.66
CA ASN A 32 -4.44 9.25 12.95
C ASN A 32 -4.70 9.23 11.43
N LEU A 33 -5.96 9.18 11.01
CA LEU A 33 -6.32 9.23 9.59
C LEU A 33 -6.08 10.60 8.95
N ILE A 34 -6.25 11.70 9.70
CA ILE A 34 -5.87 13.04 9.24
C ILE A 34 -4.36 13.12 9.04
N ASN A 35 -3.59 12.65 10.02
CA ASN A 35 -2.14 12.62 9.91
C ASN A 35 -1.66 11.72 8.76
N ALA A 36 -2.30 10.56 8.57
CA ALA A 36 -2.01 9.68 7.45
C ALA A 36 -2.27 10.37 6.09
N HIS A 37 -3.30 11.20 5.97
CA HIS A 37 -3.53 11.98 4.75
C HIS A 37 -2.46 13.07 4.54
N GLN A 38 -1.88 13.57 5.62
CA GLN A 38 -0.77 14.53 5.58
C GLN A 38 0.59 13.86 5.37
N THR A 39 0.65 12.53 5.12
CA THR A 39 1.92 11.76 5.06
C THR A 39 3.02 12.50 4.31
N ALA A 40 4.18 12.48 4.94
CA ALA A 40 5.36 13.23 4.56
C ALA A 40 5.85 12.90 3.14
N GLU A 41 6.46 13.89 2.51
CA GLU A 41 7.31 13.68 1.34
C GLU A 41 8.40 12.66 1.70
N ILE A 42 8.58 11.68 0.83
CA ILE A 42 9.61 10.67 0.98
C ILE A 42 10.85 11.14 0.26
N SER A 43 12.01 10.98 0.89
CA SER A 43 13.29 11.22 0.26
C SER A 43 13.95 9.93 -0.21
N THR A 44 14.91 10.05 -1.12
CA THR A 44 15.73 8.93 -1.59
C THR A 44 16.44 8.23 -0.44
N GLU A 45 16.93 8.98 0.56
CA GLU A 45 17.63 8.41 1.72
C GLU A 45 16.71 7.52 2.57
N MET A 46 15.42 7.87 2.66
CA MET A 46 14.45 7.04 3.39
C MET A 46 14.22 5.70 2.68
N ILE A 47 14.17 5.70 1.35
CA ILE A 47 14.02 4.47 0.57
C ILE A 47 15.30 3.63 0.62
N CYS A 48 16.49 4.23 0.52
CA CYS A 48 17.75 3.51 0.68
C CYS A 48 17.87 2.83 2.05
N LYS A 49 17.43 3.49 3.14
CA LYS A 49 17.38 2.87 4.47
C LYS A 49 16.43 1.68 4.54
N LEU A 50 15.32 1.73 3.80
CA LEU A 50 14.44 0.58 3.66
C LEU A 50 15.17 -0.57 2.96
N GLU A 51 15.81 -0.31 1.81
CA GLU A 51 16.56 -1.29 1.03
C GLU A 51 17.66 -1.97 1.85
N GLU A 52 18.42 -1.20 2.64
CA GLU A 52 19.41 -1.70 3.59
C GLU A 52 18.77 -2.63 4.63
N LYS A 53 17.62 -2.23 5.19
CA LYS A 53 16.92 -3.02 6.21
C LYS A 53 16.39 -4.35 5.67
N ILE A 54 15.92 -4.37 4.42
CA ILE A 54 15.39 -5.59 3.79
C ILE A 54 16.44 -6.38 3.00
N ASN A 55 17.68 -5.87 2.93
CA ASN A 55 18.78 -6.43 2.12
C ASN A 55 18.35 -6.72 0.67
N PHE A 56 17.58 -5.80 0.09
CA PHE A 56 17.01 -5.93 -1.25
C PHE A 56 16.81 -4.54 -1.87
N ASN A 57 17.30 -4.37 -3.10
CA ASN A 57 17.08 -3.18 -3.90
C ASN A 57 15.69 -3.21 -4.54
N LEU A 58 14.89 -2.17 -4.30
CA LEU A 58 13.57 -2.05 -4.89
C LEU A 58 13.69 -1.92 -6.42
N PRO A 59 12.79 -2.54 -7.19
CA PRO A 59 12.67 -2.29 -8.61
C PRO A 59 12.42 -0.79 -8.86
N LYS A 60 13.06 -0.25 -9.91
CA LYS A 60 13.04 1.19 -10.23
C LYS A 60 11.62 1.76 -10.34
N ASP A 61 10.70 0.99 -10.90
CA ASP A 61 9.31 1.42 -11.07
C ASP A 61 8.58 1.60 -9.73
N TYR A 62 8.82 0.72 -8.76
CA TYR A 62 8.28 0.85 -7.42
C TYR A 62 8.99 1.93 -6.59
N PHE A 63 10.32 2.06 -6.74
CA PHE A 63 11.08 3.15 -6.15
C PHE A 63 10.54 4.52 -6.57
N ASP A 64 10.36 4.72 -7.88
CA ASP A 64 9.84 5.98 -8.45
C ASP A 64 8.40 6.25 -7.98
N PHE A 65 7.59 5.19 -7.79
CA PHE A 65 6.25 5.30 -7.24
C PHE A 65 6.25 5.77 -5.78
N LEU A 66 7.07 5.17 -4.92
CA LEU A 66 7.18 5.59 -3.52
C LEU A 66 7.63 7.05 -3.40
N LEU A 67 8.61 7.46 -4.21
CA LEU A 67 9.11 8.83 -4.21
C LEU A 67 8.06 9.85 -4.64
N LYS A 68 7.28 9.54 -5.69
CA LYS A 68 6.29 10.47 -6.26
C LYS A 68 4.96 10.47 -5.53
N GLN A 69 4.54 9.32 -5.02
CA GLN A 69 3.16 9.08 -4.62
C GLN A 69 3.04 8.53 -3.19
N ASN A 70 4.05 7.80 -2.71
CA ASN A 70 4.12 7.24 -1.36
C ASN A 70 2.86 6.44 -0.94
N GLY A 71 2.43 5.51 -1.80
CA GLY A 71 1.22 4.72 -1.58
C GLY A 71 -0.06 5.45 -1.98
N GLY A 72 -1.21 5.04 -1.43
CA GLY A 72 -2.50 5.69 -1.68
C GLY A 72 -3.51 4.81 -2.41
N ILE A 73 -4.70 5.36 -2.59
CA ILE A 73 -5.89 4.66 -3.10
C ILE A 73 -5.92 4.80 -4.62
N PRO A 74 -5.80 3.71 -5.39
CA PRO A 74 -5.81 3.79 -6.84
C PRO A 74 -7.23 4.01 -7.37
N SER A 75 -7.37 4.85 -8.39
CA SER A 75 -8.63 5.08 -9.13
C SER A 75 -9.19 3.82 -9.81
N LYS A 76 -8.35 2.79 -9.98
CA LYS A 76 -8.70 1.45 -10.45
C LYS A 76 -8.13 0.45 -9.47
N SER A 77 -8.95 -0.41 -8.90
CA SER A 77 -8.57 -1.21 -7.75
C SER A 77 -8.57 -2.71 -8.02
N ARG A 78 -9.07 -3.19 -9.17
CA ARG A 78 -9.23 -4.63 -9.38
C ARG A 78 -8.13 -5.19 -10.27
N ILE A 79 -7.52 -6.28 -9.83
CA ILE A 79 -6.65 -7.12 -10.66
C ILE A 79 -7.07 -8.58 -10.53
N LYS A 80 -7.31 -9.24 -11.67
CA LYS A 80 -7.94 -10.57 -11.71
C LYS A 80 -9.21 -10.60 -10.84
N SER A 81 -9.26 -11.46 -9.83
CA SER A 81 -10.35 -11.60 -8.84
C SER A 81 -10.07 -10.88 -7.52
N LYS A 82 -8.98 -10.12 -7.40
CA LYS A 82 -8.53 -9.44 -6.18
C LYS A 82 -8.81 -7.95 -6.25
N VAL A 83 -8.94 -7.33 -5.08
CA VAL A 83 -9.20 -5.90 -4.92
C VAL A 83 -8.05 -5.29 -4.12
N ILE A 84 -7.51 -4.18 -4.58
CA ILE A 84 -6.59 -3.33 -3.84
C ILE A 84 -7.43 -2.25 -3.16
N ASP A 85 -7.42 -2.22 -1.83
CA ASP A 85 -7.97 -1.09 -1.09
C ASP A 85 -7.06 0.12 -1.27
N HIS A 86 -5.77 -0.05 -0.94
CA HIS A 86 -4.75 0.96 -1.15
C HIS A 86 -3.34 0.35 -1.22
N PHE A 87 -2.42 1.11 -1.82
CA PHE A 87 -0.99 0.86 -1.76
C PHE A 87 -0.42 1.40 -0.46
N LEU A 88 0.44 0.61 0.19
CA LEU A 88 1.07 0.98 1.45
C LEU A 88 2.02 2.14 1.24
N SER A 89 1.98 3.09 2.17
CA SER A 89 3.00 4.14 2.26
C SER A 89 4.30 3.56 2.80
N LEU A 90 5.44 4.23 2.59
CA LEU A 90 6.68 3.85 3.26
C LEU A 90 6.53 3.94 4.78
N LYS A 91 5.91 5.04 5.26
CA LYS A 91 5.64 5.32 6.66
C LYS A 91 4.32 6.08 6.81
N SER A 92 3.52 5.71 7.81
CA SER A 92 2.23 6.33 8.13
C SER A 92 2.06 6.46 9.65
N ASP A 93 1.28 7.45 10.07
CA ASP A 93 0.81 7.60 11.46
C ASP A 93 -0.38 6.67 11.77
N TYR A 94 -0.95 6.03 10.74
CA TYR A 94 -1.97 5.00 10.89
C TYR A 94 -1.32 3.62 10.79
N LYS A 95 -1.21 2.95 11.94
CA LYS A 95 -0.53 1.65 12.08
C LYS A 95 -1.03 0.63 11.07
N TYR A 96 -0.12 -0.25 10.64
CA TYR A 96 -0.37 -1.34 9.69
C TYR A 96 -0.73 -0.88 8.27
N ASN A 97 -0.64 0.43 7.99
CA ASN A 97 -0.84 1.01 6.65
C ASN A 97 0.47 1.59 6.10
N SER A 98 1.59 1.06 6.59
CA SER A 98 2.91 1.37 6.07
C SER A 98 3.79 0.14 5.95
N ILE A 99 4.72 0.18 4.99
CA ILE A 99 5.69 -0.88 4.76
C ILE A 99 6.50 -1.14 6.02
N VAL A 100 7.00 -0.07 6.66
CA VAL A 100 7.87 -0.17 7.85
C VAL A 100 7.18 -0.89 9.02
N ASP A 101 5.88 -0.69 9.21
CA ASP A 101 5.12 -1.36 10.27
C ASP A 101 5.00 -2.88 10.04
N LEU A 102 5.07 -3.32 8.79
CA LEU A 102 4.81 -4.70 8.37
C LEU A 102 6.10 -5.48 8.03
N LEU A 103 7.26 -4.84 8.04
CA LEU A 103 8.53 -5.47 7.63
C LEU A 103 8.86 -6.73 8.41
N GLU A 104 8.70 -6.71 9.74
CA GLU A 104 9.07 -7.85 10.58
C GLU A 104 8.16 -9.05 10.32
N GLU A 105 6.87 -8.82 10.11
CA GLU A 105 5.88 -9.87 9.84
C GLU A 105 6.13 -10.56 8.49
N PHE A 106 6.59 -9.80 7.49
CA PHE A 106 6.72 -10.27 6.11
C PHE A 106 8.16 -10.54 5.66
N ALA A 107 9.16 -10.40 6.54
CA ALA A 107 10.59 -10.50 6.21
C ALA A 107 10.97 -11.73 5.37
N SER A 108 10.33 -12.88 5.61
CA SER A 108 10.60 -14.14 4.87
C SER A 108 9.65 -14.40 3.70
N LYS A 109 8.62 -13.57 3.50
CA LYS A 109 7.53 -13.80 2.54
C LYS A 109 7.63 -12.89 1.31
N GLY A 110 8.08 -11.65 1.51
CA GLY A 110 8.22 -10.62 0.49
C GLY A 110 7.87 -9.24 1.04
N LEU A 111 8.05 -8.19 0.25
CA LEU A 111 7.73 -6.83 0.64
C LEU A 111 6.22 -6.57 0.48
N PRO A 112 5.46 -6.25 1.55
CA PRO A 112 4.07 -5.86 1.40
C PRO A 112 3.99 -4.49 0.72
N ILE A 113 3.27 -4.41 -0.40
CA ILE A 113 3.14 -3.17 -1.21
C ILE A 113 1.71 -2.62 -1.25
N ALA A 114 0.71 -3.46 -0.99
CA ALA A 114 -0.70 -3.07 -0.96
C ALA A 114 -1.50 -4.02 -0.08
N THR A 115 -2.70 -3.60 0.28
CA THR A 115 -3.66 -4.41 1.04
C THR A 115 -5.02 -4.43 0.36
N ASP A 116 -5.83 -5.43 0.71
CA ASP A 116 -7.25 -5.48 0.39
C ASP A 116 -8.13 -5.09 1.59
N PRO A 117 -9.44 -4.88 1.39
CA PRO A 117 -10.34 -4.50 2.48
C PRO A 117 -10.51 -5.57 3.58
N SER A 118 -10.06 -6.80 3.31
CA SER A 118 -10.19 -7.94 4.22
C SER A 118 -8.90 -8.21 5.01
N GLY A 119 -7.85 -7.39 4.86
CA GLY A 119 -6.59 -7.56 5.57
C GLY A 119 -5.60 -8.51 4.89
N ASN A 120 -5.84 -8.89 3.64
CA ASN A 120 -4.87 -9.64 2.82
C ASN A 120 -3.87 -8.68 2.17
N TYR A 121 -2.72 -9.19 1.77
CA TYR A 121 -1.63 -8.36 1.26
C TYR A 121 -1.21 -8.73 -0.16
N PHE A 122 -0.72 -7.74 -0.89
CA PHE A 122 -0.01 -7.93 -2.14
C PHE A 122 1.48 -7.85 -1.83
N LEU A 123 2.21 -8.93 -2.08
CA LEU A 123 3.63 -9.05 -1.75
C LEU A 123 4.48 -8.99 -3.03
N MET A 124 5.47 -8.10 -3.05
CA MET A 124 6.52 -8.07 -4.05
C MET A 124 7.70 -8.91 -3.59
N LYS A 125 8.16 -9.84 -4.43
CA LYS A 125 9.38 -10.62 -4.17
C LYS A 125 10.61 -9.96 -4.81
N ASN A 126 11.79 -10.50 -4.49
CA ASN A 126 13.07 -9.95 -4.95
C ASN A 126 13.24 -9.97 -6.49
N ASP A 127 12.46 -10.81 -7.19
CA ASP A 127 12.40 -10.82 -8.65
C ASP A 127 11.44 -9.78 -9.24
N GLY A 128 10.86 -8.91 -8.39
CA GLY A 128 9.90 -7.88 -8.74
C GLY A 128 8.47 -8.40 -8.94
N LYS A 129 8.25 -9.71 -8.94
CA LYS A 129 6.91 -10.28 -9.17
C LYS A 129 6.01 -10.07 -7.96
N ILE A 130 4.73 -9.92 -8.24
CA ILE A 130 3.71 -9.59 -7.25
C ILE A 130 2.76 -10.76 -7.07
N TYR A 131 2.55 -11.14 -5.82
CA TYR A 131 1.74 -12.27 -5.37
C TYR A 131 0.66 -11.80 -4.41
N TYR A 132 -0.39 -12.60 -4.25
CA TYR A 132 -1.41 -12.37 -3.24
C TYR A 132 -1.14 -13.24 -2.02
N PHE A 133 -1.21 -12.66 -0.84
CA PHE A 133 -1.03 -13.32 0.44
C PHE A 133 -2.34 -13.32 1.21
N ASP A 134 -2.84 -14.51 1.54
CA ASP A 134 -4.05 -14.67 2.34
C ASP A 134 -3.67 -14.72 3.82
N HIS A 135 -4.10 -13.71 4.58
CA HIS A 135 -3.77 -13.61 6.00
C HIS A 135 -4.44 -14.69 6.85
N ASN A 136 -5.57 -15.25 6.40
CA ASN A 136 -6.28 -16.30 7.13
C ASN A 136 -5.53 -17.63 7.06
N SER A 137 -5.02 -17.98 5.88
CA SER A 137 -4.18 -19.18 5.72
C SER A 137 -2.74 -18.94 6.18
N GLY A 138 -2.28 -17.69 6.16
CA GLY A 138 -0.91 -17.32 6.46
C GLY A 138 0.07 -17.59 5.32
N GLU A 139 -0.44 -17.83 4.10
CA GLU A 139 0.32 -18.29 2.94
C GLU A 139 0.05 -17.47 1.66
N ILE A 140 0.92 -17.64 0.66
CA ILE A 140 0.69 -17.10 -0.68
C ILE A 140 -0.41 -17.91 -1.37
N ASP A 141 -1.39 -17.22 -1.96
CA ASP A 141 -2.46 -17.85 -2.74
C ASP A 141 -1.91 -18.37 -4.08
N GLU A 142 -1.45 -19.62 -4.07
CA GLU A 142 -0.90 -20.28 -5.25
C GLU A 142 -1.90 -20.37 -6.42
N LYS A 143 -3.21 -20.43 -6.14
CA LYS A 143 -4.25 -20.51 -7.18
C LYS A 143 -4.32 -19.23 -8.00
N SER A 144 -4.02 -18.09 -7.39
CA SER A 144 -3.92 -16.81 -8.09
C SER A 144 -2.67 -16.69 -8.96
N GLY A 145 -1.64 -17.50 -8.66
CA GLY A 145 -0.33 -17.44 -9.28
C GLY A 145 0.32 -16.06 -9.17
N ILE A 146 1.18 -15.73 -10.14
CA ILE A 146 1.74 -14.38 -10.26
C ILE A 146 0.62 -13.42 -10.68
N LEU A 147 0.35 -12.40 -9.86
CA LEU A 147 -0.62 -11.36 -10.18
C LEU A 147 -0.09 -10.39 -11.23
N ALA A 148 1.18 -9.99 -11.09
CA ALA A 148 1.87 -9.11 -12.01
C ALA A 148 3.38 -9.40 -12.03
N LYS A 149 4.02 -9.13 -13.17
CA LYS A 149 5.45 -9.40 -13.40
C LYS A 149 6.36 -8.36 -12.74
N ASN A 150 5.86 -7.14 -12.55
CA ASN A 150 6.51 -6.02 -11.87
C ASN A 150 5.44 -4.99 -11.47
N PHE A 151 5.84 -3.89 -10.84
CA PHE A 151 4.91 -2.88 -10.37
C PHE A 151 4.20 -2.14 -11.52
N THR A 152 4.92 -1.87 -12.61
CA THR A 152 4.32 -1.25 -13.80
C THR A 152 3.22 -2.13 -14.40
N ASP A 153 3.49 -3.42 -14.58
CA ASP A 153 2.53 -4.42 -15.06
C ASP A 153 1.33 -4.53 -14.11
N LEU A 154 1.53 -4.42 -12.79
CA LEU A 154 0.43 -4.35 -11.83
C LEU A 154 -0.49 -3.16 -12.17
N LEU A 155 0.07 -1.97 -12.29
CA LEU A 155 -0.70 -0.76 -12.57
C LEU A 155 -1.39 -0.81 -13.93
N GLU A 156 -0.75 -1.32 -14.97
CA GLU A 156 -1.35 -1.41 -16.31
C GLU A 156 -2.55 -2.36 -16.37
N ASN A 157 -2.59 -3.37 -15.50
CA ASN A 157 -3.65 -4.37 -15.46
C ASN A 157 -4.78 -4.07 -14.46
N LEU A 158 -4.70 -2.96 -13.71
CA LEU A 158 -5.79 -2.55 -12.82
C LEU A 158 -7.01 -2.07 -13.63
N LYS A 159 -8.18 -2.53 -13.20
CA LYS A 159 -9.50 -2.21 -13.77
C LYS A 159 -10.33 -1.34 -12.82
#